data_AF-A0A931V2C2-F1
#
_entry.id   AF-A0A931V2C2-F1
#
_cell.length_a   1.000
_cell.length_b   1.000
_cell.length_c   1.000
_cell.angle_alpha   90.00
_cell.angle_beta   90.00
_cell.angle_gamma   90.00
#
_symmetry.space_group_name_H-M   'P 1'
#
loop_
_entity.id
_entity.type
_entity.pdbx_description
1 polymer ?
#
loop_
_entity_poly.entity_id
_entity_poly.type
_entity_poly.pdbx_seq_one_letter_code
_entity_poly.pdbx_strand_id
1 'polypeptide(L)'
;MTRALMLAAGLSLAAPTLGSLGCAATRATFAAPRDYAAYRQWVLADGFGEKLAAAWAYLRVQERGEWRDEVARWFFPAEQKFWTEAGRTPGGAAAYLQYLPDGPHAEEERTFLRAWEIEQREGPLRAKKALEEARKKAEVARKALGEAVEAWTRRAIAVGSWREEQKQLEAGAFGDAYFRAPPAPICDQDGCSKYLTFTYPVPEMTTPIDRTAVLEVRVETTAGLLTAVSLVLPKRGFVQWLEGTEGRPIDGGDPSARAESITRARNRVETIVREVRGGACTTDEADEVRRITCGDLRVAIGTSLAGDDVIRIVSLAP
;
A
#
# COMPACT_ATOMS: atom_id res chain seq x y z
N MET A 1 -25.19 15.96 61.81
CA MET A 1 -25.73 17.27 61.39
C MET A 1 -26.97 17.00 60.55
N THR A 2 -28.18 16.99 61.14
CA THR A 2 -29.18 18.09 61.11
C THR A 2 -29.54 18.53 59.68
N ARG A 3 -30.78 18.52 59.14
CA ARG A 3 -32.20 18.56 59.58
C ARG A 3 -33.05 18.01 58.39
N ALA A 4 -34.12 17.20 58.53
CA ALA A 4 -35.50 17.48 58.97
C ALA A 4 -36.28 18.53 58.13
N LEU A 5 -37.42 18.09 57.53
CA LEU A 5 -38.71 18.76 57.22
C LEU A 5 -39.30 18.13 55.93
N MET A 6 -40.60 17.94 55.70
CA MET A 6 -41.84 17.92 56.50
C MET A 6 -42.96 17.41 55.55
N LEU A 7 -43.96 16.75 56.14
CA LEU A 7 -45.25 16.36 55.53
C LEU A 7 -45.93 17.46 54.70
N ALA A 8 -46.63 17.05 53.65
CA ALA A 8 -48.00 17.51 53.38
C ALA A 8 -48.79 16.43 52.61
N ALA A 9 -49.72 15.79 53.32
CA ALA A 9 -50.72 14.91 52.74
C ALA A 9 -51.86 15.76 52.15
N GLY A 10 -52.12 15.61 50.85
CA GLY A 10 -53.29 16.17 50.18
C GLY A 10 -54.17 15.06 49.64
N LEU A 11 -55.15 14.60 50.42
CA LEU A 11 -56.28 13.83 49.91
C LEU A 11 -57.14 14.78 49.05
N SER A 12 -57.10 14.63 47.73
CA SER A 12 -58.08 15.22 46.83
C SER A 12 -59.12 14.17 46.47
N LEU A 13 -60.39 14.47 46.76
CA LEU A 13 -61.56 13.70 46.35
C LEU A 13 -61.57 13.56 44.81
N ALA A 14 -61.54 12.33 44.33
CA ALA A 14 -61.80 12.00 42.93
C ALA A 14 -63.32 12.04 42.68
N ALA A 15 -63.79 13.05 41.95
CA ALA A 15 -65.09 13.05 41.31
C ALA A 15 -65.02 12.23 40.00
N PRO A 16 -65.91 11.26 39.76
CA PRO A 16 -65.93 10.52 38.50
C PRO A 16 -66.55 11.39 37.41
N THR A 17 -65.72 11.95 36.54
CA THR A 17 -66.15 12.56 35.28
C THR A 17 -66.58 11.47 34.29
N LEU A 18 -67.81 10.99 34.45
CA LEU A 18 -68.55 10.26 33.41
C LEU A 18 -68.95 11.25 32.31
N GLY A 19 -68.07 11.48 31.33
CA GLY A 19 -68.35 12.48 30.30
C GLY A 19 -67.35 12.51 29.14
N SER A 20 -67.05 11.38 28.50
CA SER A 20 -66.28 11.38 27.24
C SER A 20 -66.36 10.09 26.41
N LEU A 21 -67.36 9.22 26.63
CA LEU A 21 -67.51 7.97 25.85
C LEU A 21 -68.22 8.14 24.49
N GLY A 22 -68.63 9.36 24.10
CA GLY A 22 -69.49 9.59 22.92
C GLY A 22 -68.80 10.06 21.63
N CYS A 23 -67.61 10.67 21.68
CA CYS A 23 -67.03 11.33 20.48
C CYS A 23 -66.14 10.42 19.62
N ALA A 24 -65.72 9.27 20.12
CA ALA A 24 -64.93 8.32 19.32
C ALA A 24 -65.80 7.50 18.35
N ALA A 25 -67.06 7.23 18.72
CA ALA A 25 -67.97 6.41 17.92
C ALA A 25 -68.54 7.15 16.68
N THR A 26 -68.62 8.48 16.71
CA THR A 26 -69.18 9.28 15.60
C THR A 26 -68.21 9.51 14.45
N ARG A 27 -66.89 9.47 14.67
CA ARG A 27 -65.91 9.61 13.57
C ARG A 27 -65.97 8.45 12.58
N ALA A 28 -66.19 7.23 13.08
CA ALA A 28 -66.26 6.03 12.25
C ALA A 28 -67.45 6.04 11.27
N THR A 29 -68.55 6.75 11.59
CA THR A 29 -69.75 6.80 10.74
C THR A 29 -69.65 7.78 9.57
N PHE A 30 -68.73 8.75 9.60
CA PHE A 30 -68.57 9.75 8.54
C PHE A 30 -67.32 9.54 7.68
N ALA A 31 -66.41 8.67 8.09
CA ALA A 31 -65.23 8.35 7.30
C ALA A 31 -65.58 7.54 6.04
N ALA A 32 -64.83 7.76 4.96
CA ALA A 32 -64.96 6.93 3.76
C ALA A 32 -64.64 5.46 4.11
N PRO A 33 -65.40 4.46 3.62
CA PRO A 33 -65.18 3.05 3.96
C PRO A 33 -63.74 2.57 3.74
N ARG A 34 -63.07 3.08 2.70
CA ARG A 34 -61.65 2.79 2.39
C ARG A 34 -60.67 3.33 3.43
N ASP A 35 -60.99 4.49 4.01
CA ASP A 35 -60.15 5.16 5.01
C ASP A 35 -60.22 4.39 6.34
N TYR A 36 -61.44 4.06 6.76
CA TYR A 36 -61.67 3.24 7.95
C TYR A 36 -61.07 1.83 7.83
N ALA A 37 -61.17 1.19 6.65
CA ALA A 37 -60.56 -0.12 6.43
C ALA A 37 -59.03 -0.09 6.57
N ALA A 38 -58.37 0.92 5.99
CA ALA A 38 -56.91 1.10 6.10
C ALA A 38 -56.49 1.44 7.54
N TYR A 39 -57.25 2.30 8.23
CA TYR A 39 -57.02 2.61 9.64
C TYR A 39 -57.13 1.35 10.52
N ARG A 40 -58.15 0.52 10.29
CA ARG A 40 -58.34 -0.74 11.03
C ARG A 40 -57.17 -1.71 10.82
N GLN A 41 -56.61 -1.77 9.62
CA GLN A 41 -55.42 -2.60 9.36
C GLN A 41 -54.22 -2.15 10.21
N TRP A 42 -54.00 -0.84 10.38
CA TRP A 42 -52.95 -0.34 11.27
C TRP A 42 -53.24 -0.64 12.75
N VAL A 43 -54.47 -0.46 13.21
CA VAL A 43 -54.86 -0.74 14.61
C VAL A 43 -54.69 -2.23 14.95
N LEU A 44 -55.04 -3.11 14.02
CA LEU A 44 -55.01 -4.57 14.19
C LEU A 44 -53.67 -5.21 13.79
N ALA A 45 -52.69 -4.44 13.31
CA ALA A 45 -51.39 -4.99 12.97
C ALA A 45 -50.68 -5.51 14.22
N ASP A 46 -50.33 -6.80 14.20
CA ASP A 46 -49.59 -7.46 15.26
C ASP A 46 -48.09 -7.24 15.09
N GLY A 47 -47.37 -6.95 16.18
CA GLY A 47 -45.93 -6.71 16.12
C GLY A 47 -45.57 -5.27 15.76
N PHE A 48 -44.36 -4.85 16.14
CA PHE A 48 -43.93 -3.47 15.97
C PHE A 48 -43.64 -3.13 14.50
N GLY A 49 -42.99 -4.02 13.75
CA GLY A 49 -42.60 -3.78 12.36
C GLY A 49 -43.79 -3.77 11.41
N GLU A 50 -44.72 -4.70 11.57
CA GLU A 50 -45.98 -4.78 10.81
C GLU A 50 -46.85 -3.56 11.08
N LYS A 51 -46.90 -3.11 12.34
CA LYS A 51 -47.62 -1.88 12.70
C LYS A 51 -46.97 -0.64 12.09
N LEU A 52 -45.64 -0.60 12.01
CA LEU A 52 -44.90 0.46 11.34
C LEU A 52 -45.19 0.47 9.82
N ALA A 53 -45.18 -0.70 9.17
CA ALA A 53 -45.51 -0.87 7.76
C ALA A 53 -46.96 -0.45 7.44
N ALA A 54 -47.92 -0.88 8.26
CA ALA A 54 -49.33 -0.55 8.11
C ALA A 54 -49.59 0.95 8.31
N ALA A 55 -48.92 1.58 9.29
CA ALA A 55 -48.98 3.03 9.50
C ALA A 55 -48.48 3.79 8.26
N TRP A 56 -47.33 3.38 7.71
CA TRP A 56 -46.77 4.01 6.52
C TRP A 56 -47.67 3.85 5.30
N ALA A 57 -48.23 2.66 5.08
CA ALA A 57 -49.18 2.40 4.01
C ALA A 57 -50.42 3.32 4.11
N TYR A 58 -50.96 3.48 5.33
CA TYR A 58 -52.07 4.41 5.58
C TYR A 58 -51.68 5.86 5.24
N LEU A 59 -50.54 6.34 5.73
CA LEU A 59 -50.08 7.72 5.50
C LEU A 59 -49.76 8.03 4.02
N ARG A 60 -49.42 7.02 3.21
CA ARG A 60 -49.20 7.21 1.76
C ARG A 60 -50.50 7.23 0.96
N VAL A 61 -51.45 6.35 1.29
CA VAL A 61 -52.68 6.18 0.52
C VAL A 61 -53.74 7.22 0.90
N GLN A 62 -53.84 7.57 2.19
CA GLN A 62 -54.87 8.47 2.71
C GLN A 62 -54.29 9.86 3.04
N GLU A 63 -54.00 10.65 2.00
CA GLU A 63 -53.45 12.01 2.14
C GLU A 63 -54.34 12.96 2.95
N ARG A 64 -55.65 12.74 2.91
CA ARG A 64 -56.67 13.52 3.65
C ARG A 64 -57.54 12.64 4.54
N GLY A 65 -57.02 11.50 5.00
CA GLY A 65 -57.76 10.56 5.85
C GLY A 65 -58.07 11.17 7.22
N GLU A 66 -59.22 10.79 7.79
CA GLU A 66 -59.72 11.34 9.07
C GLU A 66 -58.74 11.07 10.22
N TRP A 67 -58.03 9.93 10.19
CA TRP A 67 -57.06 9.53 11.21
C TRP A 67 -55.60 9.85 10.88
N ARG A 68 -55.33 10.63 9.83
CA ARG A 68 -53.95 10.93 9.38
C ARG A 68 -53.08 11.50 10.48
N ASP A 69 -53.56 12.51 11.19
CA ASP A 69 -52.79 13.18 12.24
C ASP A 69 -52.47 12.25 13.41
N GLU A 70 -53.38 11.32 13.73
CA GLU A 70 -53.19 10.32 14.77
C GLU A 70 -52.12 9.31 14.36
N VAL A 71 -52.24 8.73 13.16
CA VAL A 71 -51.28 7.76 12.65
C VAL A 71 -49.89 8.39 12.49
N ALA A 72 -49.81 9.64 11.99
CA ALA A 72 -48.56 10.38 11.83
C ALA A 72 -47.87 10.65 13.17
N ARG A 73 -48.62 11.07 14.20
CA ARG A 73 -48.09 11.36 15.54
C ARG A 73 -47.45 10.14 16.19
N TRP A 74 -47.96 8.94 15.90
CA TRP A 74 -47.34 7.69 16.34
C TRP A 74 -46.18 7.26 15.43
N PHE A 75 -46.37 7.34 14.11
CA PHE A 75 -45.43 6.81 13.12
C PHE A 75 -44.06 7.48 13.18
N PHE A 76 -43.97 8.80 13.07
CA PHE A 76 -42.67 9.47 12.92
C PHE A 76 -41.73 9.25 14.11
N PRO A 77 -42.17 9.38 15.38
CA PRO A 77 -41.29 9.06 16.52
C PRO A 77 -40.93 7.58 16.60
N ALA A 78 -41.86 6.68 16.26
CA ALA A 78 -41.62 5.23 16.28
C ALA A 78 -40.63 4.80 15.19
N GLU A 79 -40.77 5.35 13.99
CA GLU A 79 -39.89 5.11 12.85
C GLU A 79 -38.48 5.63 13.14
N GLN A 80 -38.36 6.86 13.64
CA GLN A 80 -37.05 7.43 13.99
C GLN A 80 -36.34 6.57 15.04
N LYS A 81 -37.08 6.11 16.06
CA LYS A 81 -36.55 5.20 17.08
C LYS A 81 -36.08 3.88 16.47
N PHE A 82 -36.91 3.27 15.62
CA PHE A 82 -36.58 2.02 14.93
C PHE A 82 -35.32 2.13 14.07
N TRP A 83 -35.23 3.19 13.26
CA TRP A 83 -34.05 3.45 12.42
C TRP A 83 -32.79 3.66 13.26
N THR A 84 -32.90 4.43 14.35
CA THR A 84 -31.78 4.66 15.27
C THR A 84 -31.32 3.38 15.98
N GLU A 85 -32.26 2.54 16.42
CA GLU A 85 -31.99 1.27 17.12
C GLU A 85 -31.45 0.19 16.18
N ALA A 86 -31.92 0.14 14.92
CA ALA A 86 -31.39 -0.75 13.89
C ALA A 86 -29.91 -0.44 13.59
N GLY A 87 -29.53 0.84 13.70
CA GLY A 87 -28.18 1.33 13.51
C GLY A 87 -27.67 1.16 12.07
N ARG A 88 -26.48 1.69 11.79
CA ARG A 88 -25.81 1.56 10.48
C ARG A 88 -25.12 0.21 10.33
N THR A 89 -25.90 -0.87 10.35
CA THR A 89 -25.43 -2.24 10.12
C THR A 89 -26.17 -2.87 8.94
N PRO A 90 -25.58 -3.79 8.17
CA PRO A 90 -26.27 -4.43 7.04
C PRO A 90 -27.56 -5.15 7.46
N GLY A 91 -27.56 -5.78 8.64
CA GLY A 91 -28.75 -6.43 9.20
C GLY A 91 -29.83 -5.42 9.59
N GLY A 92 -29.46 -4.29 10.20
CA GLY A 92 -30.39 -3.21 10.53
C GLY A 92 -31.01 -2.55 9.30
N ALA A 93 -30.19 -2.26 8.28
CA ALA A 93 -30.62 -1.71 7.00
C ALA A 93 -31.60 -2.63 6.27
N ALA A 94 -31.28 -3.94 6.22
CA ALA A 94 -32.15 -4.94 5.60
C ALA A 94 -33.48 -5.08 6.37
N ALA A 95 -33.43 -5.11 7.71
CA ALA A 95 -34.62 -5.14 8.54
C ALA A 95 -35.49 -3.88 8.36
N TYR A 96 -34.86 -2.70 8.23
CA TYR A 96 -35.58 -1.46 7.94
C TYR A 96 -36.33 -1.54 6.61
N LEU A 97 -35.64 -1.94 5.54
CA LEU A 97 -36.22 -2.06 4.21
C LEU A 97 -37.27 -3.17 4.09
N GLN A 98 -37.22 -4.19 4.94
CA GLN A 98 -38.23 -5.25 4.98
C GLN A 98 -39.59 -4.69 5.40
N TYR A 99 -39.65 -3.84 6.43
CA TYR A 99 -40.90 -3.27 6.93
C TYR A 99 -41.28 -1.95 6.25
N LEU A 100 -40.29 -1.14 5.86
CA LEU A 100 -40.46 0.18 5.27
C LEU A 100 -39.66 0.31 3.96
N PRO A 101 -40.02 -0.46 2.90
CA PRO A 101 -39.27 -0.43 1.65
C PRO A 101 -39.25 0.96 1.00
N ASP A 102 -40.29 1.77 1.21
CA ASP A 102 -40.40 3.14 0.71
C ASP A 102 -40.54 4.15 1.86
N GLY A 103 -40.00 3.84 3.04
CA GLY A 103 -40.06 4.71 4.22
C GLY A 103 -39.17 5.96 4.11
N PRO A 104 -39.23 6.86 5.12
CA PRO A 104 -38.46 8.11 5.14
C PRO A 104 -36.95 7.95 4.92
N HIS A 105 -36.33 6.88 5.45
CA HIS A 105 -34.89 6.61 5.34
C HIS A 105 -34.56 5.49 4.33
N ALA A 106 -35.52 5.01 3.54
CA ALA A 106 -35.33 3.84 2.69
C ALA A 106 -34.28 4.02 1.60
N GLU A 107 -34.15 5.22 1.02
CA GLU A 107 -33.12 5.50 0.01
C GLU A 107 -31.70 5.44 0.61
N GLU A 108 -31.55 5.96 1.84
CA GLU A 108 -30.28 5.93 2.57
C GLU A 108 -29.86 4.48 2.87
N GLU A 109 -30.79 3.65 3.37
CA GLU A 109 -30.52 2.25 3.69
C GLU A 109 -30.22 1.40 2.43
N ARG A 110 -30.94 1.63 1.33
CA ARG A 110 -30.62 0.99 0.03
C ARG A 110 -29.24 1.39 -0.47
N THR A 111 -28.84 2.64 -0.28
CA THR A 111 -27.53 3.13 -0.70
C THR A 111 -26.42 2.56 0.18
N PHE A 112 -26.64 2.48 1.49
CA PHE A 112 -25.73 1.84 2.42
C PHE A 112 -25.52 0.35 2.10
N LEU A 113 -26.59 -0.41 1.89
CA LEU A 113 -26.49 -1.83 1.53
C LEU A 113 -25.74 -2.06 0.23
N ARG A 114 -26.04 -1.29 -0.82
CA ARG A 114 -25.31 -1.37 -2.11
C ARG A 114 -23.83 -1.06 -1.93
N ALA A 115 -23.48 -0.03 -1.16
CA ALA A 115 -22.08 0.31 -0.89
C ALA A 115 -21.37 -0.81 -0.10
N TRP A 116 -22.05 -1.41 0.88
CA TRP A 116 -21.52 -2.54 1.64
C TRP A 116 -21.30 -3.78 0.77
N GLU A 117 -22.25 -4.11 -0.11
CA GLU A 117 -22.13 -5.23 -1.05
C GLU A 117 -20.95 -5.04 -2.03
N ILE A 118 -20.77 -3.82 -2.53
CA ILE A 118 -19.61 -3.45 -3.35
C ILE A 118 -18.33 -3.63 -2.54
N GLU A 119 -18.26 -3.15 -1.31
CA GLU A 119 -17.08 -3.30 -0.44
C GLU A 119 -16.76 -4.77 -0.14
N GLN A 120 -17.77 -5.60 0.16
CA GLN A 120 -17.58 -7.04 0.39
C GLN A 120 -17.02 -7.76 -0.83
N ARG A 121 -17.47 -7.38 -2.03
CA ARG A 121 -17.03 -7.98 -3.28
C ARG A 121 -15.67 -7.46 -3.73
N GLU A 122 -15.44 -6.16 -3.64
CA GLU A 122 -14.27 -5.49 -4.20
C GLU A 122 -13.14 -5.26 -3.21
N GLY A 123 -13.42 -5.16 -1.91
CA GLY A 123 -12.44 -5.00 -0.84
C GLY A 123 -11.34 -6.07 -0.87
N PRO A 124 -11.69 -7.38 -0.89
CA PRO A 124 -10.70 -8.45 -1.00
C PRO A 124 -9.88 -8.39 -2.30
N LEU A 125 -10.50 -8.00 -3.42
CA LEU A 125 -9.82 -7.87 -4.71
C LEU A 125 -8.84 -6.70 -4.70
N ARG A 126 -9.22 -5.55 -4.13
CA ARG A 126 -8.34 -4.39 -3.95
C ARG A 126 -7.15 -4.73 -3.04
N ALA A 127 -7.41 -5.40 -1.91
CA ALA A 127 -6.36 -5.86 -1.01
C ALA A 127 -5.38 -6.82 -1.72
N LYS A 128 -5.91 -7.77 -2.51
CA LYS A 128 -5.09 -8.71 -3.29
C LYS A 128 -4.24 -7.98 -4.35
N LYS A 129 -4.84 -7.05 -5.10
CA LYS A 129 -4.12 -6.25 -6.10
C LYS A 129 -3.02 -5.40 -5.46
N ALA A 130 -3.32 -4.71 -4.36
CA ALA A 130 -2.34 -3.92 -3.63
C ALA A 130 -1.16 -4.78 -3.13
N LEU A 131 -1.44 -5.99 -2.63
CA LEU A 131 -0.40 -6.93 -2.23
C LEU A 131 0.44 -7.41 -3.42
N GLU A 132 -0.18 -7.70 -4.56
CA GLU A 132 0.53 -8.10 -5.78
C GLU A 132 1.42 -6.98 -6.33
N GLU A 133 0.91 -5.75 -6.37
CA GLU A 133 1.67 -4.57 -6.77
C GLU A 133 2.86 -4.31 -5.83
N ALA A 134 2.64 -4.45 -4.51
CA ALA A 134 3.71 -4.36 -3.53
C ALA A 134 4.78 -5.44 -3.76
N ARG A 135 4.38 -6.68 -4.06
CA ARG A 135 5.32 -7.78 -4.40
C ARG A 135 6.12 -7.48 -5.67
N LYS A 136 5.47 -6.99 -6.72
CA LYS A 136 6.15 -6.62 -7.97
C LYS A 136 7.15 -5.48 -7.74
N LYS A 137 6.75 -4.44 -7.00
CA LYS A 137 7.63 -3.32 -6.63
C LYS A 137 8.83 -3.79 -5.81
N ALA A 138 8.60 -4.69 -4.84
CA ALA A 138 9.65 -5.32 -4.06
C ALA A 138 10.62 -6.13 -4.92
N GLU A 139 10.12 -6.91 -5.89
CA GLU A 139 10.97 -7.67 -6.81
C GLU A 139 11.85 -6.77 -7.68
N VAL A 140 11.29 -5.70 -8.25
CA VAL A 140 12.06 -4.72 -9.03
C VAL A 140 13.13 -4.06 -8.17
N ALA A 141 12.77 -3.61 -6.97
CA ALA A 141 13.73 -2.98 -6.05
C ALA A 141 14.89 -3.91 -5.68
N ARG A 142 14.62 -5.20 -5.46
CA ARG A 142 15.64 -6.21 -5.13
C ARG A 142 16.64 -6.43 -6.28
N LYS A 143 16.19 -6.40 -7.54
CA LYS A 143 17.07 -6.58 -8.72
C LYS A 143 17.85 -5.32 -9.08
N ALA A 144 17.40 -4.14 -8.67
CA ALA A 144 17.95 -2.85 -9.11
C ALA A 144 19.46 -2.69 -8.84
N LEU A 145 19.95 -3.14 -7.67
CA LEU A 145 21.38 -3.09 -7.37
C LEU A 145 22.18 -3.94 -8.36
N GLY A 146 21.75 -5.17 -8.59
CA GLY A 146 22.44 -6.08 -9.51
C GLY A 146 22.45 -5.56 -10.93
N GLU A 147 21.29 -5.13 -11.43
CA GLU A 147 21.17 -4.50 -12.75
C GLU A 147 22.07 -3.26 -12.87
N ALA A 148 22.19 -2.46 -11.82
CA ALA A 148 23.09 -1.31 -11.81
C ALA A 148 24.56 -1.72 -11.86
N VAL A 149 25.00 -2.69 -11.05
CA VAL A 149 26.37 -3.22 -11.06
C VAL A 149 26.73 -3.74 -12.44
N GLU A 150 25.84 -4.52 -13.06
CA GLU A 150 26.06 -5.07 -14.39
C GLU A 150 26.13 -3.97 -15.46
N ALA A 151 25.19 -3.02 -15.43
CA ALA A 151 25.15 -1.93 -16.39
C ALA A 151 26.38 -1.02 -16.27
N TRP A 152 26.84 -0.72 -15.06
CA TRP A 152 28.06 0.06 -14.84
C TRP A 152 29.32 -0.69 -15.24
N THR A 153 29.38 -1.99 -14.98
CA THR A 153 30.49 -2.85 -15.44
C THR A 153 30.59 -2.81 -16.97
N ARG A 154 29.47 -2.99 -17.68
CA ARG A 154 29.41 -2.92 -19.15
C ARG A 154 29.85 -1.54 -19.67
N ARG A 155 29.31 -0.46 -19.09
CA ARG A 155 29.67 0.90 -19.49
C ARG A 155 31.16 1.17 -19.30
N ALA A 156 31.73 0.75 -18.17
CA ALA A 156 33.14 0.94 -17.87
C ALA A 156 34.05 0.15 -18.83
N ILE A 157 33.72 -1.12 -19.14
CA ILE A 157 34.47 -1.92 -20.12
C ILE A 157 34.39 -1.32 -21.53
N ALA A 158 33.25 -0.72 -21.87
CA ALA A 158 32.99 -0.11 -23.19
C ALA A 158 33.55 1.32 -23.33
N VAL A 159 34.23 1.87 -22.31
CA VAL A 159 34.92 3.15 -22.45
C VAL A 159 35.97 3.02 -23.56
N GLY A 160 35.85 3.85 -24.60
CA GLY A 160 36.84 3.92 -25.68
C GLY A 160 37.96 4.93 -25.42
N SER A 161 37.70 5.92 -24.56
CA SER A 161 38.57 7.06 -24.26
C SER A 161 39.52 6.79 -23.08
N TRP A 162 40.08 5.59 -22.98
CA TRP A 162 41.05 5.29 -21.93
C TRP A 162 42.32 6.12 -22.14
N ARG A 163 42.88 6.66 -21.05
CA ARG A 163 44.06 7.54 -21.06
C ARG A 163 43.89 8.85 -21.84
N GLU A 164 42.66 9.24 -22.15
CA GLU A 164 42.32 10.56 -22.64
C GLU A 164 41.98 11.50 -21.48
N GLU A 165 41.94 12.81 -21.76
CA GLU A 165 41.50 13.80 -20.79
C GLU A 165 40.05 13.52 -20.35
N GLN A 166 39.75 13.75 -19.08
CA GLN A 166 38.40 13.54 -18.52
C GLN A 166 37.28 14.20 -19.35
N LYS A 167 37.55 15.35 -19.99
CA LYS A 167 36.57 16.02 -20.87
C LYS A 167 36.11 15.15 -22.05
N GLN A 168 36.95 14.25 -22.53
CA GLN A 168 36.60 13.32 -23.61
C GLN A 168 35.72 12.17 -23.08
N LEU A 169 35.94 11.73 -21.83
CA LEU A 169 35.06 10.77 -21.16
C LEU A 169 33.63 11.32 -20.95
N GLU A 170 33.49 12.63 -20.72
CA GLU A 170 32.20 13.31 -20.61
C GLU A 170 31.39 13.25 -21.92
N ALA A 171 32.06 13.12 -23.06
CA ALA A 171 31.45 13.02 -24.38
C ALA A 171 31.14 11.55 -24.73
N GLY A 172 30.01 11.03 -24.24
CA GLY A 172 29.51 9.71 -24.63
C GLY A 172 28.57 9.09 -23.60
N ALA A 173 28.13 7.86 -23.87
CA ALA A 173 27.13 7.17 -23.05
C ALA A 173 27.59 6.91 -21.59
N PHE A 174 28.90 6.70 -21.37
CA PHE A 174 29.45 6.64 -20.02
C PHE A 174 29.32 8.01 -19.34
N GLY A 175 29.78 9.08 -19.99
CA GLY A 175 29.70 10.45 -19.47
C GLY A 175 28.27 10.92 -19.20
N ASP A 176 27.31 10.57 -20.07
CA ASP A 176 25.87 10.80 -19.86
C ASP A 176 25.39 10.18 -18.55
N ALA A 177 25.68 8.89 -18.36
CA ALA A 177 25.27 8.16 -17.17
C ALA A 177 26.02 8.63 -15.91
N TYR A 178 27.28 9.05 -16.04
CA TYR A 178 28.15 9.35 -14.90
C TYR A 178 28.05 10.81 -14.44
N PHE A 179 28.25 11.76 -15.35
CA PHE A 179 28.30 13.19 -15.00
C PHE A 179 26.94 13.88 -15.10
N ARG A 180 26.07 13.47 -16.04
CA ARG A 180 24.81 14.18 -16.32
C ARG A 180 23.60 13.61 -15.60
N ALA A 181 23.46 12.28 -15.55
CA ALA A 181 22.36 11.66 -14.81
C ALA A 181 22.50 11.88 -13.30
N PRO A 182 21.42 12.15 -12.55
CA PRO A 182 21.51 12.24 -11.09
C PRO A 182 21.82 10.86 -10.47
N PRO A 183 22.46 10.82 -9.28
CA PRO A 183 23.11 11.95 -8.60
C PRO A 183 24.41 12.39 -9.31
N ALA A 184 24.78 13.65 -9.16
CA ALA A 184 26.05 14.16 -9.68
C ALA A 184 27.24 13.53 -8.93
N PRO A 185 28.38 13.26 -9.60
CA PRO A 185 29.57 12.77 -8.94
C PRO A 185 30.23 13.86 -8.10
N ILE A 186 30.94 13.44 -7.04
CA ILE A 186 31.77 14.29 -6.20
C ILE A 186 33.21 14.11 -6.68
N CYS A 187 33.87 15.21 -7.08
CA CYS A 187 35.22 15.16 -7.63
C CYS A 187 36.25 15.80 -6.68
N ASP A 188 37.44 15.20 -6.64
CA ASP A 188 38.64 15.68 -5.97
C ASP A 188 39.83 15.71 -6.96
N GLN A 189 41.07 15.76 -6.46
CA GLN A 189 42.27 15.84 -7.30
C GLN A 189 42.61 14.50 -7.97
N ASP A 190 42.19 13.39 -7.38
CA ASP A 190 42.56 12.04 -7.80
C ASP A 190 41.47 11.38 -8.65
N GLY A 191 40.25 11.93 -8.61
CA GLY A 191 39.18 11.50 -9.48
C GLY A 191 37.80 11.99 -9.07
N CYS A 192 36.79 11.22 -9.42
CA CYS A 192 35.40 11.49 -9.08
C CYS A 192 34.73 10.22 -8.56
N SER A 193 33.79 10.35 -7.63
CA SER A 193 32.96 9.25 -7.12
C SER A 193 31.47 9.58 -7.25
N LYS A 194 30.70 8.62 -7.77
CA LYS A 194 29.24 8.68 -7.87
C LYS A 194 28.62 7.61 -6.99
N TYR A 195 27.77 8.02 -6.05
CA TYR A 195 27.12 7.12 -5.12
C TYR A 195 25.67 6.84 -5.54
N LEU A 196 25.34 5.58 -5.75
CA LEU A 196 24.00 5.11 -6.07
C LEU A 196 23.47 4.31 -4.88
N THR A 197 22.34 4.74 -4.33
CA THR A 197 21.72 4.10 -3.17
C THR A 197 20.50 3.31 -3.62
N PHE A 198 20.43 2.06 -3.17
CA PHE A 198 19.34 1.14 -3.49
C PHE A 198 18.70 0.67 -2.18
N THR A 199 17.40 0.89 -2.04
CA THR A 199 16.61 0.36 -0.93
C THR A 199 15.72 -0.75 -1.44
N TYR A 200 15.79 -1.92 -0.80
CA TYR A 200 15.00 -3.08 -1.20
C TYR A 200 14.52 -3.87 0.02
N PRO A 201 13.29 -4.40 -0.01
CA PRO A 201 12.76 -5.22 1.07
C PRO A 201 13.29 -6.65 0.94
N VAL A 202 13.75 -7.22 2.05
CA VAL A 202 14.13 -8.63 2.15
C VAL A 202 13.05 -9.38 2.92
N PRO A 203 12.50 -10.48 2.39
CA PRO A 203 11.50 -11.25 3.11
C PRO A 203 12.12 -11.95 4.32
N GLU A 204 11.66 -11.59 5.51
CA GLU A 204 11.94 -12.31 6.77
C GLU A 204 10.68 -13.00 7.30
N MET A 205 10.79 -13.77 8.39
CA MET A 205 9.70 -14.66 8.85
C MET A 205 8.39 -13.95 9.21
N THR A 206 8.44 -12.68 9.61
CA THR A 206 7.25 -11.96 10.09
C THR A 206 6.97 -10.69 9.30
N THR A 207 7.97 -9.81 9.15
CA THR A 207 7.84 -8.54 8.43
C THR A 207 9.07 -8.35 7.55
N PRO A 208 8.90 -7.94 6.27
CA PRO A 208 10.04 -7.58 5.43
C PRO A 208 10.86 -6.47 6.10
N ILE A 209 12.19 -6.60 6.05
CA ILE A 209 13.10 -5.55 6.51
C ILE A 209 13.68 -4.85 5.28
N ASP A 210 13.60 -3.52 5.27
CA ASP A 210 14.25 -2.71 4.25
C ASP A 210 15.77 -2.73 4.44
N ARG A 211 16.48 -3.17 3.41
CA ARG A 211 17.94 -3.10 3.32
C ARG A 211 18.33 -1.94 2.43
N THR A 212 19.45 -1.31 2.75
CA THR A 212 20.06 -0.27 1.93
C THR A 212 21.45 -0.71 1.49
N ALA A 213 21.65 -0.73 0.18
CA ALA A 213 22.94 -0.97 -0.44
C ALA A 213 23.42 0.28 -1.16
N VAL A 214 24.75 0.43 -1.23
CA VAL A 214 25.40 1.53 -1.94
C VAL A 214 26.32 0.94 -3.00
N LEU A 215 26.22 1.46 -4.21
CA LEU A 215 27.20 1.27 -5.27
C LEU A 215 27.91 2.60 -5.48
N GLU A 216 29.19 2.65 -5.18
CA GLU A 216 30.06 3.74 -5.59
C GLU A 216 30.68 3.40 -6.93
N VAL A 217 30.48 4.25 -7.92
CA VAL A 217 31.22 4.20 -9.18
C VAL A 217 32.29 5.28 -9.09
N ARG A 218 33.55 4.87 -9.09
CA ARG A 218 34.71 5.74 -8.96
C ARG A 218 35.47 5.79 -10.26
N VAL A 219 35.74 6.99 -10.74
CA VAL A 219 36.61 7.29 -11.87
C VAL A 219 37.90 7.82 -11.31
N GLU A 220 39.02 7.17 -11.62
CA GLU A 220 40.35 7.57 -11.15
C GLU A 220 41.14 8.15 -12.30
N THR A 221 41.85 9.24 -12.01
CA THR A 221 42.66 9.95 -12.98
C THR A 221 44.09 10.10 -12.48
N THR A 222 45.03 10.19 -13.42
CA THR A 222 46.42 10.52 -13.11
C THR A 222 46.89 11.55 -14.12
N ALA A 223 47.33 12.71 -13.63
CA ALA A 223 47.64 13.87 -14.48
C ALA A 223 46.47 14.27 -15.43
N GLY A 224 45.22 14.12 -14.96
CA GLY A 224 44.00 14.44 -15.72
C GLY A 224 43.56 13.38 -16.74
N LEU A 225 44.30 12.26 -16.85
CA LEU A 225 44.00 11.15 -17.76
C LEU A 225 43.27 10.03 -17.02
N LEU A 226 42.25 9.44 -17.67
CA LEU A 226 41.52 8.30 -17.10
C LEU A 226 42.41 7.05 -16.99
N THR A 227 42.62 6.55 -15.76
CA THR A 227 43.45 5.37 -15.51
C THR A 227 42.64 4.17 -15.02
N ALA A 228 41.56 4.38 -14.26
CA ALA A 228 40.72 3.31 -13.77
C ALA A 228 39.26 3.72 -13.60
N VAL A 229 38.37 2.73 -13.69
CA VAL A 229 37.00 2.82 -13.19
C VAL A 229 36.80 1.69 -12.18
N SER A 230 36.43 2.03 -10.95
CA SER A 230 36.17 1.08 -9.88
C SER A 230 34.69 1.11 -9.50
N LEU A 231 34.05 -0.04 -9.42
CA LEU A 231 32.75 -0.19 -8.79
C LEU A 231 33.00 -0.73 -7.38
N VAL A 232 32.75 0.09 -6.38
CA VAL A 232 32.93 -0.23 -4.96
C VAL A 232 31.56 -0.48 -4.33
N LEU A 233 31.45 -1.59 -3.65
CA LEU A 233 30.26 -2.12 -3.00
C LEU A 233 30.57 -2.25 -1.50
N PRO A 234 30.35 -1.18 -0.71
CA PRO A 234 30.76 -1.14 0.68
C PRO A 234 30.04 -2.20 1.52
N LYS A 235 30.60 -2.52 2.69
CA LYS A 235 29.95 -3.38 3.70
C LYS A 235 29.50 -4.74 3.15
N ARG A 236 30.39 -5.44 2.44
CA ARG A 236 30.14 -6.78 1.84
C ARG A 236 29.07 -6.73 0.72
N GLY A 237 29.09 -5.72 -0.13
CA GLY A 237 28.01 -5.51 -1.09
C GLY A 237 27.84 -6.59 -2.17
N PHE A 238 28.76 -7.54 -2.36
CA PHE A 238 28.47 -8.76 -3.15
C PHE A 238 27.44 -9.67 -2.48
N VAL A 239 27.40 -9.70 -1.14
CA VAL A 239 26.32 -10.40 -0.40
C VAL A 239 24.99 -9.71 -0.66
N GLN A 240 24.95 -8.37 -0.58
CA GLN A 240 23.75 -7.58 -0.85
C GLN A 240 23.28 -7.71 -2.30
N TRP A 241 24.23 -7.74 -3.25
CA TRP A 241 23.93 -8.00 -4.66
C TRP A 241 23.28 -9.38 -4.84
N LEU A 242 23.84 -10.42 -4.22
CA LEU A 242 23.27 -11.76 -4.32
C LEU A 242 21.91 -11.87 -3.62
N GLU A 243 21.76 -11.29 -2.43
CA GLU A 243 20.51 -11.22 -1.67
C GLU A 243 19.39 -10.56 -2.49
N GLY A 244 19.69 -9.42 -3.13
CA GLY A 244 18.76 -8.75 -4.03
C GLY A 244 18.40 -9.61 -5.25
N THR A 245 19.36 -10.34 -5.81
CA THR A 245 19.12 -11.17 -7.00
C THR A 245 18.31 -12.44 -6.67
N GLU A 246 18.61 -13.10 -5.55
CA GLU A 246 17.97 -14.34 -5.14
C GLU A 246 16.66 -14.12 -4.37
N GLY A 247 16.47 -12.91 -3.84
CA GLY A 247 15.27 -12.55 -3.12
C GLY A 247 15.09 -13.27 -1.78
N ARG A 248 16.18 -13.73 -1.17
CA ARG A 248 16.22 -14.36 0.16
C ARG A 248 17.34 -13.74 1.00
N PRO A 249 17.17 -13.64 2.32
CA PRO A 249 18.21 -13.13 3.20
C PRO A 249 19.46 -14.01 3.14
N ILE A 250 20.63 -13.37 3.15
CA ILE A 250 21.93 -14.05 3.23
C ILE A 250 22.66 -13.51 4.45
N ASP A 251 23.05 -14.40 5.37
CA ASP A 251 23.85 -13.99 6.53
C ASP A 251 25.27 -13.64 6.07
N GLY A 252 25.52 -12.35 5.88
CA GLY A 252 26.84 -11.87 5.51
C GLY A 252 27.91 -12.13 6.57
N GLY A 253 27.53 -12.45 7.82
CA GLY A 253 28.39 -12.86 8.93
C GLY A 253 28.94 -14.28 8.79
N ASP A 254 28.25 -15.15 8.06
CA ASP A 254 28.71 -16.50 7.76
C ASP A 254 29.82 -16.46 6.69
N PRO A 255 31.06 -16.91 7.02
CA PRO A 255 32.16 -16.94 6.07
C PRO A 255 31.86 -17.77 4.81
N SER A 256 31.06 -18.83 4.93
CA SER A 256 30.71 -19.71 3.81
C SER A 256 29.79 -18.98 2.82
N ALA A 257 28.68 -18.42 3.31
CA ALA A 257 27.77 -17.61 2.51
C ALA A 257 28.48 -16.41 1.86
N ARG A 258 29.41 -15.79 2.58
CA ARG A 258 30.25 -14.71 2.06
C ARG A 258 31.14 -15.17 0.91
N ALA A 259 31.88 -16.27 1.07
CA ALA A 259 32.75 -16.82 0.02
C ALA A 259 31.96 -17.24 -1.23
N GLU A 260 30.78 -17.82 -1.04
CA GLU A 260 29.88 -18.17 -2.14
C GLU A 260 29.42 -16.91 -2.90
N SER A 261 29.03 -15.85 -2.17
CA SER A 261 28.60 -14.59 -2.77
C SER A 261 29.70 -13.95 -3.61
N ILE A 262 30.94 -13.94 -3.12
CA ILE A 262 32.10 -13.45 -3.87
C ILE A 262 32.32 -14.28 -5.14
N THR A 263 32.26 -15.61 -5.02
CA THR A 263 32.47 -16.52 -6.16
C THR A 263 31.42 -16.30 -7.25
N ARG A 264 30.14 -16.17 -6.87
CA ARG A 264 29.05 -15.89 -7.82
C ARG A 264 29.21 -14.51 -8.48
N ALA A 265 29.56 -13.49 -7.71
CA ALA A 265 29.85 -12.16 -8.25
C ALA A 265 31.00 -12.19 -9.27
N ARG A 266 32.11 -12.87 -8.94
CA ARG A 266 33.25 -13.08 -9.86
C ARG A 266 32.82 -13.73 -11.18
N ASN A 267 32.07 -14.83 -11.11
CA ASN A 267 31.58 -15.55 -12.29
C ASN A 267 30.64 -14.67 -13.14
N ARG A 268 29.78 -13.86 -12.49
CA ARG A 268 28.86 -12.97 -13.18
C ARG A 268 29.60 -11.85 -13.91
N VAL A 269 30.54 -11.20 -13.26
CA VAL A 269 31.38 -10.16 -13.88
C VAL A 269 32.21 -10.75 -15.02
N GLU A 270 32.78 -11.95 -14.84
CA GLU A 270 33.53 -12.62 -15.91
C GLU A 270 32.68 -12.87 -17.16
N THR A 271 31.43 -13.30 -16.96
CA THR A 271 30.47 -13.46 -18.06
C THR A 271 30.28 -12.15 -18.83
N ILE A 272 30.09 -11.04 -18.11
CA ILE A 272 29.91 -9.71 -18.70
C ILE A 272 31.16 -9.28 -19.48
N VAL A 273 32.35 -9.47 -18.91
CA VAL A 273 33.62 -9.11 -19.56
C VAL A 273 33.78 -9.85 -20.88
N ARG A 274 33.53 -11.17 -20.88
CA ARG A 274 33.65 -12.01 -22.08
C ARG A 274 32.60 -11.63 -23.13
N GLU A 275 31.37 -11.34 -22.72
CA GLU A 275 30.29 -10.91 -23.62
C GLU A 275 30.61 -9.58 -24.32
N VAL A 276 31.09 -8.59 -23.56
CA VAL A 276 31.36 -7.25 -24.10
C VAL A 276 32.61 -7.22 -24.99
N ARG A 277 33.67 -7.98 -24.65
CA ARG A 277 34.94 -7.94 -25.38
C ARG A 277 35.02 -8.91 -26.55
N GLY A 278 34.19 -9.96 -26.59
CA GLY A 278 34.06 -10.88 -27.73
C GLY A 278 35.34 -11.61 -28.18
N GLY A 279 36.42 -11.56 -27.39
CA GLY A 279 37.76 -12.05 -27.75
C GLY A 279 38.44 -12.92 -26.68
N ALA A 280 39.69 -13.31 -26.91
CA ALA A 280 40.45 -14.16 -26.01
C ALA A 280 40.83 -13.39 -24.72
N CYS A 281 40.16 -13.73 -23.61
CA CYS A 281 40.49 -13.23 -22.29
C CYS A 281 41.12 -14.33 -21.43
N THR A 282 42.19 -14.01 -20.74
CA THR A 282 42.83 -14.89 -19.74
C THR A 282 42.33 -14.54 -18.35
N THR A 283 42.10 -15.58 -17.53
CA THR A 283 41.69 -15.41 -16.13
C THR A 283 42.79 -15.95 -15.22
N ASP A 284 43.22 -15.16 -14.24
CA ASP A 284 44.07 -15.57 -13.14
C ASP A 284 43.39 -15.28 -11.80
N GLU A 285 43.74 -16.04 -10.77
CA GLU A 285 43.22 -15.86 -9.42
C GLU A 285 44.39 -15.91 -8.43
N ALA A 286 44.62 -14.81 -7.73
CA ALA A 286 45.66 -14.70 -6.70
C ALA A 286 45.19 -13.75 -5.59
N ASP A 287 45.55 -14.06 -4.35
CA ASP A 287 45.24 -13.26 -3.16
C ASP A 287 43.75 -12.88 -3.04
N GLU A 288 42.86 -13.84 -3.33
CA GLU A 288 41.41 -13.62 -3.33
C GLU A 288 40.94 -12.52 -4.32
N VAL A 289 41.73 -12.26 -5.36
CA VAL A 289 41.35 -11.38 -6.47
C VAL A 289 41.37 -12.18 -7.75
N ARG A 290 40.22 -12.21 -8.44
CA ARG A 290 40.16 -12.71 -9.82
C ARG A 290 40.51 -11.58 -10.77
N ARG A 291 41.48 -11.80 -11.64
CA ARG A 291 41.84 -10.86 -12.70
C ARG A 291 41.51 -11.46 -14.05
N ILE A 292 40.91 -10.65 -14.90
CA ILE A 292 40.53 -11.01 -16.26
C ILE A 292 41.21 -10.00 -17.17
N THR A 293 42.09 -10.48 -18.05
CA THR A 293 42.84 -9.62 -18.98
C THR A 293 42.37 -9.90 -20.41
N CYS A 294 41.96 -8.85 -21.12
CA CYS A 294 41.39 -8.90 -22.47
C CYS A 294 42.08 -7.86 -23.38
N GLY A 295 43.27 -8.17 -23.88
CA GLY A 295 44.06 -7.24 -24.68
C GLY A 295 44.56 -6.06 -23.84
N ASP A 296 44.06 -4.86 -24.13
CA ASP A 296 44.42 -3.60 -23.47
C ASP A 296 43.63 -3.30 -22.20
N LEU A 297 42.81 -4.24 -21.72
CA LEU A 297 41.97 -4.05 -20.53
C LEU A 297 42.23 -5.14 -19.49
N ARG A 298 42.25 -4.76 -18.21
CA ARG A 298 42.25 -5.69 -17.08
C ARG A 298 41.12 -5.36 -16.12
N VAL A 299 40.37 -6.39 -15.73
CA VAL A 299 39.31 -6.32 -14.71
C VAL A 299 39.74 -7.15 -13.51
N ALA A 300 39.81 -6.54 -12.34
CA ALA A 300 40.12 -7.19 -11.07
C ALA A 300 38.88 -7.19 -10.17
N ILE A 301 38.53 -8.35 -9.62
CA ILE A 301 37.31 -8.57 -8.83
C ILE A 301 37.69 -9.23 -7.51
N GLY A 302 37.43 -8.56 -6.40
CA GLY A 302 37.79 -9.09 -5.08
C GLY A 302 37.33 -8.20 -3.94
N THR A 303 37.89 -8.45 -2.76
CA THR A 303 37.64 -7.64 -1.56
C THR A 303 38.85 -6.73 -1.32
N SER A 304 38.61 -5.46 -1.00
CA SER A 304 39.64 -4.53 -0.57
C SER A 304 40.13 -4.84 0.85
N LEU A 305 41.26 -4.24 1.24
CA LEU A 305 41.75 -4.33 2.63
C LEU A 305 40.78 -3.72 3.65
N ALA A 306 39.92 -2.79 3.22
CA ALA A 306 38.88 -2.20 4.06
C ALA A 306 37.64 -3.13 4.20
N GLY A 307 37.63 -4.27 3.50
CA GLY A 307 36.50 -5.21 3.50
C GLY A 307 35.40 -4.87 2.48
N ASP A 308 35.64 -3.91 1.59
CA ASP A 308 34.68 -3.54 0.54
C ASP A 308 34.84 -4.43 -0.67
N ASP A 309 33.73 -4.74 -1.34
CA ASP A 309 33.76 -5.49 -2.59
C ASP A 309 34.07 -4.55 -3.76
N VAL A 310 35.01 -4.93 -4.61
CA VAL A 310 35.49 -4.06 -5.68
C VAL A 310 35.55 -4.80 -7.01
N ILE A 311 35.03 -4.16 -8.05
CA ILE A 311 35.29 -4.48 -9.46
C ILE A 311 36.09 -3.32 -10.03
N ARG A 312 37.38 -3.52 -10.23
CA ARG A 312 38.30 -2.49 -10.74
C ARG A 312 38.66 -2.78 -12.19
N ILE A 313 38.44 -1.80 -13.06
CA ILE A 313 38.69 -1.89 -14.51
C ILE A 313 39.78 -0.89 -14.84
N VAL A 314 40.88 -1.36 -15.42
CA VAL A 314 42.05 -0.54 -15.77
C VAL A 314 42.46 -0.78 -17.22
N SER A 315 42.95 0.28 -17.86
CA SER A 315 43.60 0.17 -19.16
C SER A 315 45.07 -0.22 -19.01
N LEU A 316 45.51 -1.20 -19.81
CA LEU A 316 46.87 -1.66 -19.97
C LEU A 316 47.57 -1.06 -21.19
N ALA A 317 46.84 -0.33 -22.07
CA ALA A 317 47.45 0.37 -23.19
C ALA A 317 48.57 1.30 -22.67
N PRO A 318 49.70 1.48 -23.37
CA PRO A 318 50.86 2.22 -22.88
C PRO A 318 50.68 3.74 -22.77
#